data_AF-A0A1H6WAX1-F1
#
_entry.id   AF-A0A1H6WAX1-F1
#
_cell.length_a   1.000
_cell.length_b   1.000
_cell.length_c   1.000
_cell.angle_alpha   90.00
_cell.angle_beta   90.00
_cell.angle_gamma   90.00
#
_symmetry.space_group_name_H-M   'P 1'
#
loop_
_entity.id
_entity.type
_entity.pdbx_description
1 polymer ?
#
loop_
_entity_poly.entity_id
_entity_poly.type
_entity_poly.pdbx_seq_one_letter_code
_entity_poly.pdbx_strand_id
1 'polypeptide(L)' 'MNTKLTLNIDQNIIEEAKFYAKNNSVSLSKLIENYLLSLTKRNTEETKISPLVESLTGVISLESADYKKEYSDYLSKKYS' A
#
# COMPACT_ATOMS: atom_id res chain seq x y z
N MET A 1 17.90 -3.87 -19.28
CA MET A 1 17.73 -4.79 -20.42
C MET A 1 16.33 -5.37 -20.32
N ASN A 2 15.58 -5.42 -21.41
CA ASN A 2 14.21 -5.96 -21.42
C ASN A 2 14.23 -7.36 -22.03
N THR A 3 13.54 -8.31 -21.41
CA THR A 3 13.41 -9.69 -21.89
C THR A 3 11.93 -10.02 -22.14
N LYS A 4 11.66 -11.00 -23.00
CA LYS A 4 10.30 -11.46 -23.27
C LYS A 4 9.95 -12.61 -22.32
N LEU A 5 8.77 -12.54 -21.71
CA LEU A 5 8.17 -13.60 -20.91
C LEU A 5 6.99 -14.18 -21.69
N THR A 6 7.03 -15.48 -21.98
CA THR A 6 5.93 -16.22 -22.62
C THR A 6 5.24 -17.07 -21.56
N LEU A 7 3.93 -16.87 -21.38
CA LEU A 7 3.11 -17.57 -20.39
C LEU A 7 2.04 -18.40 -21.10
N ASN A 8 1.73 -19.58 -20.55
CA ASN A 8 0.54 -20.34 -20.94
C ASN A 8 -0.60 -19.95 -20.00
N ILE A 9 -1.65 -19.34 -20.53
CA ILE A 9 -2.79 -18.80 -19.79
C ILE A 9 -4.06 -19.17 -20.54
N ASP A 10 -5.14 -19.44 -19.81
CA ASP A 10 -6.46 -19.67 -20.38
C ASP A 10 -6.91 -18.51 -21.29
N GLN A 11 -7.51 -18.86 -22.43
CA GLN A 11 -7.92 -17.89 -23.44
C GLN A 11 -9.00 -16.91 -22.94
N ASN A 12 -9.91 -17.33 -22.06
CA ASN A 12 -10.93 -16.44 -21.53
C ASN A 12 -10.30 -15.39 -20.60
N ILE A 13 -9.33 -15.82 -19.78
CA ILE A 13 -8.61 -14.94 -18.86
C ILE A 13 -7.81 -13.88 -19.62
N ILE A 14 -7.14 -14.26 -20.73
CA ILE A 14 -6.35 -13.28 -21.49
C ILE A 14 -7.23 -12.22 -22.16
N GLU A 15 -8.44 -12.58 -22.59
CA GLU A 15 -9.38 -11.62 -23.19
C GLU A 15 -9.95 -10.64 -22.16
N GLU A 16 -10.33 -11.12 -20.98
CA GLU A 16 -10.75 -10.26 -19.87
C GLU A 16 -9.63 -9.31 -19.44
N ALA A 17 -8.39 -9.81 -19.35
CA ALA A 17 -7.23 -8.99 -19.00
C ALA A 17 -6.95 -7.91 -20.04
N LYS A 18 -7.09 -8.21 -21.35
CA LYS A 18 -6.97 -7.21 -22.42
C LYS A 18 -8.06 -6.15 -22.33
N PHE A 19 -9.30 -6.55 -22.05
CA PHE A 19 -10.42 -5.61 -21.88
C PHE A 19 -10.15 -4.66 -20.70
N TYR A 20 -9.73 -5.20 -19.55
CA TYR A 20 -9.33 -4.41 -18.40
C TYR A 20 -8.19 -3.43 -18.74
N ALA A 21 -7.13 -3.92 -19.40
CA ALA A 21 -5.98 -3.10 -19.76
C ALA A 21 -6.38 -1.94 -20.68
N LYS A 22 -7.23 -2.21 -21.69
CA LYS A 22 -7.78 -1.20 -22.60
C LYS A 22 -8.61 -0.14 -21.86
N ASN A 23 -9.49 -0.55 -20.96
CA ASN A 23 -10.34 0.38 -20.20
C ASN A 23 -9.52 1.27 -19.27
N ASN A 24 -8.39 0.77 -18.77
CA ASN A 24 -7.48 1.52 -17.91
C ASN A 24 -6.37 2.25 -18.70
N SER A 25 -6.44 2.30 -20.03
CA SER A 25 -5.44 2.93 -20.91
C SER A 25 -3.99 2.45 -20.65
N VAL A 26 -3.83 1.17 -20.29
CA VAL A 26 -2.52 0.54 -20.04
C VAL A 26 -2.30 -0.65 -20.96
N SER A 27 -1.04 -0.95 -21.28
CA SER A 27 -0.73 -2.18 -22.02
C SER A 27 -0.74 -3.39 -21.09
N LEU A 28 -1.10 -4.56 -21.64
CA LEU A 28 -1.10 -5.80 -20.87
C LEU A 28 0.30 -6.14 -20.33
N SER A 29 1.35 -5.91 -21.12
CA SER A 29 2.74 -6.09 -20.67
C SER A 29 3.07 -5.17 -19.49
N LYS A 30 2.60 -3.91 -19.50
CA LYS A 30 2.82 -2.97 -18.40
C LYS A 30 2.07 -3.38 -17.14
N LEU A 31 0.86 -3.89 -17.29
CA LEU A 31 0.06 -4.42 -16.19
C LEU A 31 0.76 -5.59 -15.49
N ILE A 32 1.24 -6.56 -16.25
CA ILE A 32 1.96 -7.73 -15.71
C ILE A 32 3.30 -7.31 -15.11
N GLU A 33 4.06 -6.42 -15.76
CA GLU A 33 5.30 -5.87 -15.21
C GLU A 33 5.07 -5.22 -13.84
N ASN A 34 4.06 -4.36 -13.73
CA ASN A 34 3.73 -3.69 -12.47
C ASN A 34 3.30 -4.69 -11.38
N TYR A 35 2.55 -5.73 -11.73
CA TYR A 35 2.18 -6.77 -10.78
C TYR A 35 3.40 -7.55 -10.27
N LEU A 36 4.28 -8.00 -11.18
CA LEU A 36 5.52 -8.67 -10.79
C LEU A 36 6.43 -7.76 -9.96
N LEU A 37 6.51 -6.46 -10.28
CA LEU A 37 7.18 -5.47 -9.46
C LEU A 37 6.57 -5.41 -8.06
N SER A 38 5.25 -5.38 -7.93
CA SER A 38 4.57 -5.39 -6.62
C SER A 38 4.89 -6.63 -5.79
N LEU A 39 5.09 -7.79 -6.41
CA LEU A 39 5.43 -9.03 -5.71
C LEU A 39 6.92 -9.13 -5.35
N THR A 40 7.78 -8.57 -6.19
CA THR A 40 9.24 -8.71 -6.07
C THR A 40 9.90 -7.53 -5.36
N LYS A 41 9.16 -6.42 -5.17
CA LYS A 41 9.56 -5.33 -4.29
C LYS A 41 9.63 -5.88 -2.87
N ARG A 42 10.81 -6.42 -2.51
CA ARG A 42 11.14 -6.70 -1.11
C ARG A 42 10.88 -5.41 -0.33
N ASN A 43 10.33 -5.52 0.88
CA ASN A 43 10.21 -4.44 1.85
C ASN A 43 11.60 -3.91 2.25
N THR A 44 12.37 -3.36 1.31
CA THR A 44 13.51 -2.48 1.59
C THR A 44 13.06 -1.05 1.78
N GLU A 45 11.76 -0.79 1.70
CA GLU A 45 11.21 0.36 2.39
C GLU A 45 11.14 -0.05 3.86
N GLU A 46 12.24 0.20 4.58
CA GLU A 46 12.09 0.92 5.83
C GLU A 46 10.97 1.92 5.57
N THR A 47 9.83 1.74 6.23
CA THR A 47 8.68 2.64 6.10
C THR A 47 9.26 4.05 6.14
N LYS A 48 9.33 4.73 4.98
CA LYS A 48 9.81 6.10 4.94
C LYS A 48 8.71 6.92 5.59
N ILE A 49 8.77 6.96 6.92
CA ILE A 49 8.04 7.91 7.72
C ILE A 49 8.41 9.25 7.10
N SER A 50 7.40 10.02 6.68
CA SER A 50 7.63 11.36 6.15
C SER A 50 8.51 12.13 7.14
N PRO A 51 9.51 12.93 6.70
CA PRO A 51 10.37 13.69 7.61
C PRO A 51 9.59 14.51 8.63
N LEU A 52 8.39 14.99 8.24
CA LEU A 52 7.47 15.65 9.14
C LEU A 52 6.95 14.70 10.24
N VAL A 53 6.48 13.51 9.87
CA VAL A 53 5.98 12.52 10.83
C VAL A 53 7.10 12.04 11.75
N GLU A 54 8.31 11.84 11.23
CA GLU A 54 9.50 11.50 12.03
C GLU A 54 9.81 12.61 13.04
N SER A 55 9.77 13.87 12.61
CA SER A 55 9.99 15.03 13.49
C SER A 55 8.90 15.20 14.57
N LEU A 56 7.70 14.65 14.36
CA LEU A 56 6.60 14.69 15.32
C LEU A 56 6.61 13.47 16.26
N THR A 57 7.09 12.32 15.78
CA THR A 57 7.23 11.10 16.59
C THR A 57 8.37 11.25 17.60
N GLY A 58 8.09 11.02 18.88
CA GLY A 58 9.09 11.15 19.96
C GLY A 58 9.18 12.54 20.60
N VAL A 59 8.49 13.56 20.07
CA VAL A 59 8.35 14.88 20.73
C VAL A 59 7.45 14.80 21.96
N ILE A 60 6.46 13.90 21.93
CA ILE A 60 5.53 13.69 23.03
C ILE A 60 5.96 12.41 23.76
N SER A 61 6.57 12.57 24.93
CA SER A 61 6.70 11.48 25.90
C SER A 61 5.37 11.30 26.61
N LEU A 62 4.73 10.14 26.45
CA LEU A 62 3.59 9.78 27.28
C LEU A 62 4.12 9.29 28.64
N GLU A 63 3.78 10.03 29.70
CA GLU A 63 4.14 9.68 31.07
C GLU A 63 3.30 8.50 31.62
N SER A 64 2.12 8.23 31.03
CA SER A 64 1.20 7.19 31.48
C SER A 64 1.03 6.08 30.43
N ALA A 65 1.11 4.82 30.90
CA ALA A 65 0.90 3.64 30.05
C ALA A 65 -0.56 3.44 29.63
N ASP A 66 -1.50 4.21 30.19
CA ASP A 66 -2.94 3.96 30.09
C ASP A 66 -3.69 5.04 29.28
N TYR A 67 -3.01 5.62 28.28
CA TYR A 67 -3.54 6.68 27.39
C TYR A 67 -4.91 6.34 26.76
N LYS A 68 -5.19 5.05 26.56
CA LYS A 68 -6.47 4.57 26.03
C LYS A 68 -7.63 4.86 26.97
N LYS A 69 -7.41 4.72 28.28
CA LYS A 69 -8.42 4.98 29.30
C LYS A 69 -8.71 6.47 29.41
N GLU A 70 -7.66 7.30 29.48
CA GLU A 70 -7.79 8.76 29.49
C GLU A 70 -8.52 9.28 28.25
N TYR A 71 -8.21 8.73 27.07
CA TYR A 71 -8.87 9.09 25.82
C TYR A 71 -10.36 8.69 25.82
N SER A 72 -10.67 7.49 26.32
CA SER A 72 -12.05 7.00 26.46
C SER A 72 -12.87 7.88 27.40
N ASP A 73 -12.29 8.28 28.54
CA ASP A 73 -12.93 9.15 29.52
C ASP A 73 -13.16 10.57 28.95
N TYR A 74 -12.18 11.11 28.21
CA TYR A 74 -12.33 12.38 27.50
C TYR A 74 -13.47 12.35 26.49
N LEU A 75 -13.54 11.33 25.64
CA LEU A 75 -14.61 11.21 24.64
C LEU A 75 -15.99 11.08 25.31
N SER A 76 -16.08 10.28 26.37
CA SER A 76 -17.31 10.13 27.15
C SER A 76 -17.79 11.47 27.71
N LYS A 77 -16.87 12.28 28.25
CA LYS A 77 -17.18 13.63 28.75
C LYS A 77 -17.53 14.64 27.66
N LYS A 78 -16.92 14.54 26.48
CA LYS A 78 -17.14 15.48 25.36
C LYS A 78 -18.53 15.31 24.72
N TYR A 79 -19.02 14.07 24.67
CA TYR A 79 -20.27 13.72 24.01
C TYR A 79 -21.41 13.36 24.99
N SER A 80 -21.22 13.63 26.29
CA SER A 80 -22.30 13.70 27.29
C SER A 80 -22.85 15.13 27.34
#